data_AF-A0A4W5L241-F1
#
_entry.id   AF-A0A4W5L241-F1
#
_cell.length_a   1.000
_cell.length_b   1.000
_cell.length_c   1.000
_cell.angle_alpha   90.00
_cell.angle_beta   90.00
_cell.angle_gamma   90.00
#
_symmetry.space_group_name_H-M   'P 1'
#
loop_
_entity.id
_entity.type
_entity.pdbx_description
1 polymer ?
#
loop_
_entity_poly.entity_id
_entity_poly.type
_entity_poly.pdbx_seq_one_letter_code
_entity_poly.pdbx_strand_id
1 'polypeptide(L)'
;MLKLSMNVLVLDPGKFNFTPRLFELSSSSGEFVATELFHPSRAPDMVSSLPFLQEDLYQASQPALFLVDNFHEVYLWQGWWPQDSESPGSRIRWDMDRKCAMETVLQYCKGRIPDDVIISGLSQL
;
A
#
# COMPACT_ATOMS: atom_id res chain seq x y z
N MET A 1 -2.92 -12.97 -8.72
CA MET A 1 -3.70 -12.01 -9.53
C MET A 1 -4.98 -11.74 -8.75
N LEU A 2 -5.08 -10.58 -8.10
CA LEU A 2 -6.30 -10.13 -7.43
C LEU A 2 -7.34 -9.86 -8.50
N LYS A 3 -8.04 -10.91 -8.92
CA LYS A 3 -9.24 -10.80 -9.72
C LYS A 3 -10.34 -10.39 -8.73
N LEU A 4 -10.33 -9.12 -8.32
CA LEU A 4 -11.48 -8.51 -7.66
C LEU A 4 -12.60 -8.57 -8.70
N SER A 5 -13.39 -9.62 -8.58
CA SER A 5 -14.45 -9.99 -9.49
C SER A 5 -15.44 -8.83 -9.51
N MET A 6 -15.56 -8.17 -10.67
CA MET A 6 -16.60 -7.16 -10.97
C MET A 6 -18.01 -7.59 -10.54
N ASN A 7 -18.24 -8.90 -10.34
CA ASN A 7 -19.51 -9.45 -9.85
C ASN A 7 -19.82 -9.15 -8.37
N VAL A 8 -18.84 -8.81 -7.52
CA VAL A 8 -19.12 -8.56 -6.08
C VAL A 8 -19.73 -7.18 -5.83
N LEU A 9 -19.37 -6.19 -6.65
CA LEU A 9 -19.86 -4.80 -6.56
C LEU A 9 -21.35 -4.70 -6.91
N VAL A 10 -21.83 -5.58 -7.79
CA VAL A 10 -23.22 -5.62 -8.25
C VAL A 10 -24.15 -6.32 -7.26
N LEU A 11 -23.61 -7.22 -6.43
CA LEU A 11 -24.40 -8.06 -5.53
C LEU A 11 -24.64 -7.45 -4.15
N ASP A 12 -23.86 -6.45 -3.73
CA ASP A 12 -24.05 -5.83 -2.40
C ASP A 12 -23.54 -4.37 -2.34
N PRO A 13 -24.35 -3.39 -2.80
CA PRO A 13 -23.95 -1.98 -2.88
C PRO A 13 -23.56 -1.37 -1.52
N GLY A 14 -24.10 -1.91 -0.41
CA GLY A 14 -23.82 -1.42 0.94
C GLY A 14 -22.41 -1.75 1.43
N LYS A 15 -21.75 -2.73 0.81
CA LYS A 15 -20.44 -3.26 1.22
C LYS A 15 -19.26 -2.43 0.73
N PHE A 16 -19.49 -1.38 -0.05
CA PHE A 16 -18.47 -0.57 -0.70
C PHE A 16 -18.68 0.95 -0.49
N ASN A 17 -19.28 1.33 0.64
CA ASN A 17 -19.50 2.73 1.03
C ASN A 17 -18.26 3.38 1.68
N PHE A 18 -17.07 2.97 1.27
CA PHE A 18 -15.79 3.51 1.73
C PHE A 18 -14.87 3.70 0.53
N THR A 19 -13.89 4.58 0.70
CA THR A 19 -12.84 4.81 -0.30
C THR A 19 -11.58 4.06 0.15
N PRO A 20 -11.18 2.98 -0.53
CA PRO A 20 -9.89 2.33 -0.28
C PRO A 20 -8.74 3.33 -0.27
N ARG A 21 -7.74 3.11 0.59
CA ARG A 21 -6.51 3.92 0.66
C ARG A 21 -5.32 3.11 0.18
N LEU A 22 -4.37 3.78 -0.46
CA LEU A 22 -3.17 3.16 -0.99
C LEU A 22 -1.95 3.91 -0.45
N PHE A 23 -0.98 3.19 0.08
CA PHE A 23 0.27 3.77 0.58
C PHE A 23 1.46 3.08 -0.04
N GLU A 24 2.37 3.84 -0.62
CA GLU A 24 3.70 3.35 -0.99
C GLU A 24 4.58 3.25 0.26
N LEU A 25 5.27 2.13 0.44
CA LEU A 25 6.15 1.87 1.57
C LEU A 25 7.59 1.79 1.07
N SER A 26 8.47 2.69 1.51
CA SER A 26 9.85 2.75 0.99
C SER A 26 10.81 3.38 1.98
N SER A 27 12.07 2.92 2.01
CA SER A 27 13.20 3.61 2.65
C SER A 27 14.10 4.40 1.71
N SER A 28 13.69 4.61 0.45
CA SER A 28 14.52 5.27 -0.56
C SER A 28 14.95 6.70 -0.21
N SER A 29 14.20 7.39 0.66
CA SER A 29 14.48 8.73 1.19
C SER A 29 15.47 8.74 2.36
N GLY A 30 15.92 7.58 2.84
CA GLY A 30 16.81 7.42 4.00
C GLY A 30 16.10 6.98 5.28
N GLU A 31 14.78 7.17 5.36
CA GLU A 31 13.93 6.63 6.41
C GLU A 31 12.82 5.80 5.77
N PHE A 32 12.41 4.72 6.43
CA PHE A 32 11.23 3.98 6.00
C PHE A 32 10.00 4.86 6.19
N VAL A 33 9.21 5.07 5.13
CA VAL A 33 8.03 5.95 5.14
C VAL A 33 6.87 5.27 4.44
N ALA A 34 5.65 5.49 4.94
CA ALA A 34 4.42 5.24 4.22
C ALA A 34 3.88 6.54 3.60
N THR A 35 3.77 6.60 2.28
CA THR A 35 3.27 7.76 1.54
C THR A 35 1.91 7.43 0.93
N GLU A 36 0.86 8.12 1.36
CA GLU A 36 -0.48 7.95 0.78
C GLU A 36 -0.52 8.45 -0.67
N LEU A 37 -1.02 7.60 -1.55
CA LEU A 37 -1.29 7.92 -2.95
C LEU A 37 -2.76 8.24 -3.10
N PHE A 38 -3.06 9.41 -3.65
CA PHE A 38 -4.44 9.85 -3.90
C PHE A 38 -4.85 9.60 -5.34
N HIS A 39 -6.08 9.11 -5.54
CA HIS A 39 -6.62 8.96 -6.88
C HIS A 39 -7.02 10.33 -7.47
N PRO A 40 -6.78 10.57 -8.78
CA PRO A 40 -7.03 11.88 -9.40
C PRO A 40 -8.48 12.35 -9.36
N SER A 41 -9.44 11.42 -9.28
CA SER A 41 -10.88 11.70 -9.26
C SER A 41 -11.46 11.95 -7.86
N ARG A 42 -10.62 12.13 -6.84
CA ARG A 42 -11.06 12.36 -5.45
C ARG A 42 -11.83 13.67 -5.35
N ALA A 43 -13.04 13.60 -4.79
CA ALA A 43 -13.83 14.76 -4.41
C ALA A 43 -14.11 14.74 -2.90
N PRO A 44 -14.09 15.89 -2.21
CA PRO A 44 -14.55 15.97 -0.83
C PRO A 44 -15.97 15.41 -0.73
N ASP A 45 -16.22 14.57 0.27
CA ASP A 45 -17.53 13.98 0.59
C ASP A 45 -18.11 12.97 -0.42
N MET A 46 -17.31 12.50 -1.38
CA MET A 46 -17.69 11.40 -2.27
C MET A 46 -16.92 10.11 -1.98
N VAL A 47 -17.66 9.01 -1.94
CA VAL A 47 -17.08 7.66 -1.90
C VAL A 47 -16.63 7.25 -3.30
N SER A 48 -15.39 6.77 -3.39
CA SER A 48 -14.86 6.11 -4.58
C SER A 48 -14.50 4.68 -4.20
N SER A 49 -15.36 3.72 -4.53
CA SER A 49 -15.17 2.31 -4.16
C SER A 49 -14.07 1.60 -4.94
N LEU A 50 -13.63 2.17 -6.07
CA LEU A 50 -12.54 1.68 -6.91
C LEU A 50 -11.58 2.81 -7.30
N PRO A 51 -10.83 3.38 -6.34
CA PRO A 51 -10.00 4.56 -6.59
C PRO A 51 -8.71 4.24 -7.34
N PHE A 52 -8.25 2.99 -7.30
CA PHE A 52 -6.97 2.57 -7.89
C PHE A 52 -7.15 1.37 -8.81
N LEU A 53 -6.34 1.33 -9.85
CA LEU A 53 -6.25 0.25 -10.81
C LEU A 53 -5.03 -0.62 -10.50
N GLN A 54 -5.06 -1.86 -10.99
CA GLN A 54 -3.90 -2.73 -10.90
C GLN A 54 -2.67 -2.09 -11.58
N GLU A 55 -2.86 -1.35 -12.67
CA GLU A 55 -1.77 -0.68 -13.38
C GLU A 55 -1.00 0.32 -12.51
N ASP A 56 -1.65 0.98 -11.54
CA ASP A 56 -1.00 1.93 -10.63
C ASP A 56 0.12 1.24 -9.83
N LEU A 57 -0.11 -0.01 -9.39
CA LEU A 57 0.88 -0.79 -8.65
C LEU A 57 2.04 -1.27 -9.54
N TYR A 58 1.73 -1.60 -10.80
CA TYR A 58 2.71 -2.16 -11.74
C TYR A 58 3.56 -1.08 -12.43
N GLN A 59 3.09 0.17 -12.50
CA GLN A 59 3.82 1.30 -13.06
C GLN A 59 4.80 1.96 -12.07
N ALA A 60 4.69 1.65 -10.77
CA ALA A 60 5.63 2.11 -9.77
C ALA A 60 7.06 1.60 -10.01
N SER A 61 8.06 2.27 -9.42
CA SER A 61 9.47 1.83 -9.51
C SER A 61 9.66 0.51 -8.77
N GLN A 62 10.05 -0.54 -9.48
CA GLN A 62 10.10 -1.89 -8.94
C GLN A 62 11.48 -2.25 -8.36
N PRO A 63 11.53 -3.09 -7.32
CA PRO A 63 10.38 -3.65 -6.60
C PRO A 63 9.72 -2.61 -5.68
N ALA A 64 8.38 -2.61 -5.61
CA ALA A 64 7.62 -1.69 -4.76
C ALA A 64 6.80 -2.44 -3.70
N LEU A 65 6.57 -1.79 -2.55
CA LEU A 65 5.69 -2.28 -1.49
C LEU A 65 4.51 -1.32 -1.35
N PHE A 66 3.29 -1.89 -1.32
CA PHE A 66 2.09 -1.10 -1.10
C PHE A 66 1.24 -1.67 0.03
N LEU A 67 0.78 -0.81 0.93
CA LEU A 67 -0.34 -1.10 1.83
C LEU A 67 -1.62 -0.70 1.11
N VAL A 68 -2.52 -1.67 0.90
CA VAL A 68 -3.86 -1.44 0.35
C VAL A 68 -4.86 -1.61 1.48
N ASP A 69 -5.41 -0.51 1.95
CA ASP A 69 -6.51 -0.51 2.93
C ASP A 69 -7.83 -0.55 2.16
N ASN A 70 -8.50 -1.71 2.21
CA ASN A 70 -9.83 -1.91 1.64
C ASN A 70 -10.90 -1.89 2.75
N PHE A 71 -10.66 -1.13 3.83
CA PHE A 71 -11.50 -0.91 5.02
C PHE A 71 -11.76 -2.16 5.88
N HIS A 72 -12.31 -3.22 5.29
CA HIS A 72 -12.53 -4.51 5.95
C HIS A 72 -11.28 -5.39 5.97
N GLU A 73 -10.39 -5.19 5.01
CA GLU A 73 -9.20 -6.01 4.81
C GLU A 73 -8.04 -5.11 4.41
N VAL A 74 -6.87 -5.39 4.97
CA VAL A 74 -5.62 -4.69 4.62
C VAL A 74 -4.69 -5.68 3.96
N TYR A 75 -4.12 -5.29 2.82
CA TYR A 75 -3.21 -6.11 2.04
C TYR A 75 -1.83 -5.47 1.97
N LEU A 76 -0.78 -6.29 2.09
CA LEU A 76 0.57 -5.91 1.70
C LEU A 76 0.85 -6.46 0.31
N TRP A 77 0.86 -5.59 -0.69
CA TRP A 77 1.27 -5.95 -2.05
C TRP A 77 2.79 -5.84 -2.19
N GLN A 78 3.38 -6.82 -2.87
CA GLN A 78 4.81 -6.90 -3.14
C GLN A 78 5.03 -6.96 -4.64
N GLY A 79 5.82 -6.01 -5.12
CA GLY A 79 6.22 -5.87 -6.50
C GLY A 79 7.17 -6.95 -6.99
N TRP A 80 7.35 -7.00 -8.30
CA TRP A 80 8.29 -7.91 -8.93
C TRP A 80 9.71 -7.34 -8.86
N TRP A 81 10.72 -8.22 -8.89
CA TRP A 81 12.11 -7.78 -8.89
C TRP A 81 12.60 -7.57 -10.33
N PRO A 82 13.15 -6.39 -10.69
CA PRO A 82 13.72 -6.17 -12.01
C PRO A 82 14.92 -7.05 -12.30
N GLN A 83 15.02 -7.58 -13.53
CA GLN A 83 16.13 -8.45 -13.92
C GLN A 83 17.48 -7.73 -13.88
N ASP A 84 17.50 -6.41 -14.11
CA ASP A 84 18.72 -5.61 -14.22
C ASP A 84 19.12 -4.88 -12.93
N SER A 85 18.39 -5.06 -11.81
CA SER A 85 18.59 -4.30 -10.56
C SER A 85 19.34 -5.07 -9.46
N GLU A 86 20.12 -6.07 -9.83
CA GLU A 86 20.82 -6.94 -8.87
C GLU A 86 22.14 -6.34 -8.37
N SER A 87 22.07 -5.72 -7.20
CA SER A 87 23.24 -5.53 -6.34
C SER A 87 22.97 -6.19 -4.99
N PRO A 88 23.98 -6.72 -4.27
CA PRO A 88 23.78 -7.22 -2.92
C PRO A 88 23.18 -6.17 -1.98
N GLY A 89 23.54 -4.89 -2.16
CA GLY A 89 23.02 -3.77 -1.36
C GLY A 89 21.53 -3.48 -1.59
N SER A 90 21.05 -3.58 -2.84
CA SER A 90 19.62 -3.40 -3.14
C SER A 90 18.78 -4.54 -2.54
N ARG A 91 19.28 -5.78 -2.55
CA ARG A 91 18.60 -6.93 -1.92
C ARG A 91 18.49 -6.81 -0.40
N ILE A 92 19.57 -6.42 0.28
CA ILE A 92 19.55 -6.24 1.74
C ILE A 92 18.55 -5.14 2.14
N ARG A 93 18.60 -3.98 1.47
CA ARG A 93 17.66 -2.88 1.73
C ARG A 93 16.21 -3.33 1.52
N TRP A 94 15.95 -4.07 0.45
CA TRP A 94 14.63 -4.60 0.17
C TRP A 94 14.10 -5.55 1.24
N ASP A 95 14.93 -6.45 1.75
CA ASP A 95 14.53 -7.36 2.83
C ASP A 95 14.22 -6.58 4.13
N MET A 96 14.97 -5.51 4.41
CA MET A 96 14.68 -4.61 5.52
C MET A 96 13.35 -3.88 5.33
N ASP A 97 13.09 -3.32 4.15
CA ASP A 97 11.84 -2.65 3.82
C ASP A 97 10.64 -3.60 3.93
N ARG A 98 10.79 -4.86 3.49
CA ARG A 98 9.74 -5.88 3.65
C ARG A 98 9.43 -6.16 5.12
N LYS A 99 10.44 -6.24 5.99
CA LYS A 99 10.24 -6.42 7.43
C LYS A 99 9.52 -5.21 8.04
N CYS A 100 9.97 -4.00 7.72
CA CYS A 100 9.35 -2.76 8.19
C CYS A 100 7.90 -2.62 7.70
N ALA A 101 7.63 -3.00 6.45
CA ALA A 101 6.29 -2.99 5.86
C ALA A 101 5.35 -3.98 6.55
N MET A 102 5.81 -5.18 6.88
CA MET A 102 5.01 -6.15 7.62
C MET A 102 4.63 -5.63 9.01
N GLU A 103 5.59 -5.06 9.75
CA GLU A 103 5.32 -4.48 11.07
C GLU A 103 4.35 -3.29 10.97
N THR A 104 4.56 -2.43 9.99
CA THR A 104 3.68 -1.30 9.66
C THR A 104 2.24 -1.75 9.47
N VAL A 105 2.01 -2.76 8.63
CA VAL A 105 0.66 -3.30 8.38
C VAL A 105 0.04 -3.85 9.67
N LEU A 106 0.81 -4.55 10.49
CA LEU A 106 0.32 -5.07 11.77
C LEU A 106 -0.06 -3.95 12.76
N GLN A 107 0.70 -2.85 12.81
CA GLN A 107 0.38 -1.71 13.67
C GLN A 107 -0.79 -0.89 13.12
N TYR A 108 -0.89 -0.76 11.78
CA TYR A 108 -2.02 -0.14 11.10
C TYR A 108 -3.33 -0.84 11.47
N CYS A 109 -3.38 -2.17 11.32
CA CYS A 109 -4.55 -2.97 11.67
C CYS A 109 -4.94 -2.91 13.16
N LYS A 110 -4.01 -2.56 14.05
CA LYS A 110 -4.28 -2.38 15.50
C LYS A 110 -4.83 -0.99 15.83
N GLY A 111 -5.03 -0.11 14.85
CA GLY A 111 -5.46 1.28 15.05
C GLY A 111 -4.40 2.15 15.73
N ARG A 112 -3.12 1.77 15.64
CA ARG A 112 -2.01 2.48 16.30
C ARG A 112 -1.30 3.51 15.42
N ILE A 113 -1.70 3.61 14.16
CA ILE A 113 -1.16 4.59 13.22
C ILE A 113 -2.26 5.65 13.00
N PRO A 114 -2.04 6.91 13.43
CA PRO A 114 -2.97 7.99 13.13
C PRO A 114 -3.09 8.22 11.62
N ASP A 115 -4.25 8.69 11.17
CA ASP A 115 -4.58 8.88 9.75
C ASP A 115 -3.60 9.75 8.95
N ASP A 116 -2.80 10.57 9.64
CA ASP A 116 -1.88 11.57 9.08
C ASP A 116 -0.38 11.26 9.26
N VAL A 117 -0.01 10.08 9.79
CA VAL A 117 1.40 9.81 10.17
C VAL A 117 2.20 9.18 9.03
N ILE A 118 3.12 10.00 8.49
CA ILE A 118 4.39 9.56 7.90
C ILE A 118 5.05 8.61 8.92
N ILE A 119 5.21 7.33 8.57
CA ILE A 119 5.85 6.34 9.45
C ILE A 119 7.37 6.56 9.51
N SER A 120 7.84 7.79 9.74
CA SER A 120 9.23 8.03 10.09
C SER A 120 9.46 7.50 11.52
N GLY A 121 10.23 6.41 11.66
CA GLY A 121 10.85 6.08 12.95
C GLY A 121 10.48 4.77 13.66
N LEU A 122 9.91 3.75 13.00
CA LEU A 122 9.81 2.40 13.61
C LEU A 122 11.15 1.62 13.59
N SER A 123 12.29 2.31 13.56
CA SER A 123 13.63 1.72 13.56
C SER A 123 14.15 1.33 14.95
N GLN A 124 13.32 1.25 16.00
CA GLN A 124 13.75 0.80 17.33
C GLN A 124 12.70 -0.03 18.08
N LEU A 125 12.51 -1.29 17.65
CA LEU A 125 12.20 -2.42 18.52
C LEU A 125 12.97 -3.66 18.06
#